data_AF-A0A6P6GJ23-F1
#
_entry.id   AF-A0A6P6GJ23-F1
#
_cell.length_a   1.000
_cell.length_b   1.000
_cell.length_c   1.000
_cell.angle_alpha   90.00
_cell.angle_beta   90.00
_cell.angle_gamma   90.00
#
_symmetry.space_group_name_H-M   'P 1'
#
loop_
_entity.id
_entity.type
_entity.pdbx_description
1 polymer ?
#
loop_
_entity_poly.entity_id
_entity_poly.type
_entity_poly.pdbx_seq_one_letter_code
_entity_poly.pdbx_strand_id
1 'polypeptide(L)'
;MQDVKGPQTVAFNLPNDERIVKDRGTSMVMLKNVSEAKFKHTLQPISDVCITKEQQKLVDFDSFFTHTICHECCHGNGPHTIILPNGQKSTVRLELQELHSALEEAKADTVGLWALRFLVNQVRNCLSM
;
A
#
# COMPACT_ATOMS: atom_id res chain seq x y z
N MET A 1 -10.54 -19.55 -23.40
CA MET A 1 -10.23 -18.32 -22.65
C MET A 1 -10.10 -18.72 -21.19
N GLN A 2 -8.88 -18.62 -20.66
CA GLN A 2 -8.53 -19.13 -19.34
C GLN A 2 -9.16 -18.26 -18.25
N ASP A 3 -9.71 -18.93 -17.25
CA ASP A 3 -10.27 -18.42 -16.00
C ASP A 3 -9.32 -17.40 -15.35
N VAL A 4 -9.68 -16.11 -15.40
CA VAL A 4 -8.90 -15.05 -14.76
C VAL A 4 -9.46 -14.88 -13.35
N LYS A 5 -8.79 -15.48 -12.37
CA LYS A 5 -9.13 -15.34 -10.95
C LYS A 5 -9.03 -13.87 -10.53
N GLY A 6 -10.18 -13.18 -10.46
CA GLY A 6 -10.35 -11.91 -9.75
C GLY A 6 -9.51 -10.72 -10.22
N PRO A 7 -9.52 -9.61 -9.45
CA PRO A 7 -8.71 -8.43 -9.72
C PRO A 7 -7.23 -8.78 -9.79
N GLN A 8 -6.55 -8.37 -10.86
CA GLN A 8 -5.11 -8.58 -11.01
C GLN A 8 -4.33 -7.78 -9.95
N THR A 9 -3.38 -8.43 -9.29
CA THR A 9 -2.47 -7.82 -8.31
C THR A 9 -1.50 -6.85 -9.01
N VAL A 10 -1.20 -5.70 -8.38
CA VAL A 10 -0.28 -4.65 -8.91
C VAL A 10 1.10 -4.69 -8.27
N ALA A 11 1.18 -5.21 -7.05
CA ALA A 11 2.41 -5.36 -6.30
C ALA A 11 2.24 -6.52 -5.32
N PHE A 12 3.36 -7.13 -4.92
CA PHE A 12 3.34 -8.12 -3.85
C PHE A 12 4.64 -8.05 -3.05
N ASN A 13 4.52 -8.37 -1.77
CA ASN A 13 5.63 -8.40 -0.83
C ASN A 13 5.79 -9.82 -0.27
N LEU A 14 6.92 -10.47 -0.54
CA LEU A 14 7.15 -11.88 -0.19
C LEU A 14 8.55 -12.09 0.42
N PRO A 15 8.75 -13.14 1.25
CA PRO A 15 7.79 -14.16 1.65
C PRO A 15 6.87 -13.74 2.81
N ASN A 16 5.73 -14.42 2.97
CA ASN A 16 4.76 -14.19 4.07
C ASN A 16 5.14 -14.87 5.40
N ASP A 17 6.21 -15.67 5.42
CA ASP A 17 6.66 -16.36 6.63
C ASP A 17 7.37 -15.38 7.58
N GLU A 18 6.72 -15.05 8.70
CA GLU A 18 7.22 -14.10 9.70
C GLU A 18 8.63 -14.43 10.21
N ARG A 19 9.03 -15.71 10.25
CA ARG A 19 10.39 -16.10 10.66
C ARG A 19 11.41 -15.65 9.63
N ILE A 20 11.13 -15.89 8.34
CA ILE A 20 12.02 -15.50 7.24
C ILE A 20 12.06 -13.98 7.12
N VAL A 21 10.91 -13.30 7.25
CA VAL A 21 10.84 -11.83 7.26
C VAL A 21 11.73 -11.25 8.35
N LYS A 22 11.70 -11.82 9.56
CA LYS A 22 12.52 -11.35 10.68
C LYS A 22 14.02 -11.53 10.41
N ASP A 23 14.42 -12.66 9.83
CA ASP A 23 15.83 -13.02 9.67
C ASP A 23 16.45 -12.43 8.39
N ARG A 24 15.65 -12.23 7.33
CA ARG A 24 16.15 -11.91 5.97
C ARG A 24 15.39 -10.77 5.28
N GLY A 25 14.35 -10.22 5.90
CA GLY A 25 13.51 -9.20 5.29
C GLY A 25 12.58 -9.77 4.21
N THR A 26 12.00 -8.86 3.43
CA THR A 26 11.09 -9.18 2.33
C THR A 26 11.56 -8.55 1.02
N SER A 27 11.03 -9.04 -0.08
CA SER A 27 11.20 -8.48 -1.42
C SER A 27 9.87 -7.97 -1.92
N MET A 28 9.80 -6.66 -2.14
CA MET A 28 8.68 -5.99 -2.78
C MET A 28 8.87 -5.99 -4.30
N VAL A 29 7.91 -6.54 -5.03
CA VAL A 29 7.90 -6.59 -6.50
C VAL A 29 6.73 -5.77 -7.01
N MET A 30 7.03 -4.82 -7.90
CA MET A 30 6.04 -3.95 -8.53
C MET A 30 5.82 -4.36 -9.98
N LEU A 31 4.57 -4.65 -10.38
CA LEU A 31 4.22 -5.00 -11.75
C LEU A 31 3.86 -3.73 -12.54
N LYS A 32 4.88 -2.96 -12.92
CA LYS A 32 4.69 -1.62 -13.53
C LYS A 32 3.74 -1.64 -14.74
N ASN A 33 3.88 -2.59 -15.64
CA ASN A 33 3.03 -2.74 -16.82
C ASN A 33 1.55 -3.01 -16.48
N VAL A 34 1.29 -3.77 -15.41
CA VAL A 34 -0.07 -4.02 -14.91
C VAL A 34 -0.65 -2.76 -14.28
N SER A 35 0.16 -2.02 -13.51
CA SER A 35 -0.24 -0.73 -12.94
C SER A 35 -0.54 0.29 -14.04
N GLU A 36 0.29 0.39 -15.09
CA GLU A 36 0.07 1.26 -16.25
C GLU A 36 -1.26 0.93 -16.95
N ALA A 37 -1.53 -0.37 -17.14
CA ALA A 37 -2.79 -0.81 -17.73
C ALA A 37 -4.01 -0.43 -16.87
N LYS A 38 -3.95 -0.66 -15.55
CA LYS A 38 -5.03 -0.26 -14.63
C LYS A 38 -5.21 1.24 -14.55
N PHE A 39 -4.12 2.01 -14.55
CA PHE A 39 -4.20 3.46 -14.57
C PHE A 39 -4.95 3.95 -15.81
N LYS A 40 -4.51 3.50 -16.99
CA LYS A 40 -5.07 3.93 -18.28
C LYS A 40 -6.51 3.45 -18.50
N HIS A 41 -6.80 2.20 -18.15
CA HIS A 41 -8.07 1.56 -18.50
C HIS A 41 -9.10 1.54 -17.38
N THR A 42 -8.72 1.94 -16.16
CA THR A 42 -9.62 1.93 -15.00
C THR A 42 -9.61 3.26 -14.26
N LEU A 43 -8.46 3.71 -13.75
CA LEU A 43 -8.42 4.93 -12.92
C LEU A 43 -8.75 6.19 -13.73
N GLN A 44 -8.21 6.31 -14.95
CA GLN A 44 -8.46 7.48 -15.80
C GLN A 44 -9.96 7.61 -16.17
N PRO A 45 -10.66 6.57 -16.67
CA PRO A 45 -12.10 6.64 -16.88
C PRO A 45 -12.92 6.93 -15.62
N ILE A 46 -12.50 6.43 -14.45
CA ILE A 46 -13.16 6.75 -13.17
C ILE A 46 -12.99 8.24 -12.85
N SER A 47 -11.80 8.80 -13.07
CA SER A 47 -11.54 10.22 -12.83
C SER A 47 -12.39 11.14 -13.73
N ASP A 48 -12.74 10.68 -14.93
CA ASP A 48 -13.59 11.45 -15.85
C ASP A 48 -15.02 11.66 -15.31
N VAL A 49 -15.49 10.76 -14.45
CA VAL A 49 -16.86 10.77 -13.90
C VAL A 49 -16.96 11.17 -12.43
N CYS A 50 -15.93 10.92 -11.63
CA CYS A 50 -15.99 11.10 -10.17
C CYS A 50 -15.50 12.46 -9.65
N ILE A 51 -14.71 13.20 -10.45
CA ILE A 51 -14.08 14.46 -10.02
C ILE A 51 -14.24 15.57 -11.08
N THR A 52 -14.01 16.82 -10.69
CA THR A 52 -14.14 17.95 -11.63
C THR A 52 -12.99 17.99 -12.64
N LYS A 53 -13.22 18.64 -13.79
CA LYS A 53 -12.20 18.80 -14.84
C LYS A 53 -10.93 19.47 -14.33
N GLU A 54 -11.05 20.40 -13.38
CA GLU A 54 -9.91 21.08 -12.76
C GLU A 54 -9.06 20.15 -11.91
N GLN A 55 -9.65 19.11 -11.32
CA GLN A 55 -8.95 18.11 -10.50
C GLN A 55 -8.34 16.99 -11.35
N GLN A 56 -8.91 16.67 -12.52
CA GLN A 56 -8.40 15.61 -13.42
C GLN A 56 -6.93 15.81 -13.80
N LYS A 57 -6.46 17.05 -13.92
CA LYS A 57 -5.04 17.37 -14.19
C LYS A 57 -4.06 16.96 -13.08
N LEU A 58 -4.58 16.64 -11.89
CA LEU A 58 -3.80 16.17 -10.74
C LEU A 58 -3.75 14.63 -10.67
N VAL A 59 -4.42 13.94 -11.60
CA VAL A 59 -4.39 12.49 -11.71
C VAL A 59 -3.28 12.11 -12.67
N ASP A 60 -2.19 11.58 -12.14
CA ASP A 60 -1.03 11.14 -12.92
C ASP A 60 -0.55 9.75 -12.46
N PHE A 61 0.16 9.06 -13.36
CA PHE A 61 0.62 7.69 -13.13
C PHE A 61 1.68 7.61 -12.04
N ASP A 62 2.57 8.60 -11.94
CA ASP A 62 3.66 8.58 -10.97
C ASP A 62 3.10 8.68 -9.54
N SER A 63 2.09 9.53 -9.32
CA SER A 63 1.36 9.61 -8.06
C SER A 63 0.67 8.28 -7.70
N PHE A 64 -0.03 7.66 -8.65
CA PHE A 64 -0.67 6.36 -8.46
C PHE A 64 0.33 5.25 -8.12
N PHE A 65 1.42 5.17 -8.87
CA PHE A 65 2.45 4.16 -8.70
C PHE A 65 3.24 4.34 -7.41
N THR A 66 3.61 5.58 -7.08
CA THR A 66 4.36 5.90 -5.86
C THR A 66 3.51 5.68 -4.61
N HIS A 67 2.21 6.01 -4.65
CA HIS A 67 1.30 5.65 -3.56
C HIS A 67 1.21 4.14 -3.38
N THR A 68 1.13 3.36 -4.46
CA THR A 68 1.15 1.89 -4.38
C THR A 68 2.44 1.39 -3.71
N ILE A 69 3.60 1.94 -4.06
CA ILE A 69 4.88 1.60 -3.38
C ILE A 69 4.80 1.92 -1.88
N CYS A 70 4.30 3.10 -1.51
CA CYS A 70 4.19 3.49 -0.11
C CYS A 70 3.18 2.62 0.65
N HIS A 71 2.07 2.24 0.03
CA HIS A 71 1.09 1.30 0.57
C HIS A 71 1.76 -0.03 0.94
N GLU A 72 2.49 -0.64 0.01
CA GLU A 72 3.18 -1.92 0.22
C GLU A 72 4.27 -1.83 1.30
N CYS A 73 5.03 -0.72 1.33
CA CYS A 73 5.96 -0.45 2.41
C CYS A 73 5.24 -0.33 3.77
N CYS A 74 4.06 0.28 3.80
CA CYS A 74 3.31 0.51 5.03
C CYS A 74 2.68 -0.75 5.60
N HIS A 75 2.48 -1.81 4.81
CA HIS A 75 2.13 -3.13 5.36
C HIS A 75 3.17 -3.59 6.38
N GLY A 76 4.46 -3.45 6.09
CA GLY A 76 5.53 -3.83 7.01
C GLY A 76 5.71 -2.91 8.24
N ASN A 77 4.95 -1.82 8.33
CA ASN A 77 5.07 -0.83 9.39
C ASN A 77 3.87 -0.88 10.36
N GLY A 78 4.11 -0.44 11.60
CA GLY A 78 3.09 -0.43 12.65
C GLY A 78 2.99 -1.75 13.43
N PRO A 79 1.96 -1.89 14.28
CA PRO A 79 1.84 -3.02 15.20
C PRO A 79 1.49 -4.31 14.45
N HIS A 80 2.30 -5.36 14.67
CA HIS A 80 2.07 -6.70 14.14
C HIS A 80 1.95 -7.71 15.29
N THR A 81 3.01 -7.81 16.10
CA THR A 81 3.00 -8.53 17.38
C THR A 81 2.62 -7.57 18.50
N ILE A 82 1.73 -8.01 19.38
CA ILE A 82 1.21 -7.22 20.51
C ILE A 82 1.25 -8.02 21.82
N ILE A 83 1.17 -7.31 22.94
CA ILE A 83 1.01 -7.89 24.28
C ILE A 83 -0.40 -7.56 24.77
N LEU A 84 -1.15 -8.58 25.15
CA LEU A 84 -2.50 -8.45 25.70
C LEU A 84 -2.46 -7.95 27.15
N PRO A 85 -3.56 -7.42 27.69
CA PRO A 85 -3.61 -6.94 29.09
C PRO A 85 -3.22 -7.98 30.14
N ASN A 86 -3.40 -9.27 29.83
CA ASN A 86 -2.99 -10.39 30.68
C ASN A 86 -1.50 -10.78 30.54
N GLY A 87 -0.71 -10.02 29.78
CA GLY A 87 0.71 -10.24 29.53
C GLY A 87 1.04 -11.27 28.43
N GLN A 88 0.04 -11.89 27.81
CA GLN A 88 0.26 -12.87 26.74
C GLN A 88 0.65 -12.21 25.42
N LYS A 89 1.56 -12.84 24.67
CA LYS A 89 1.92 -12.43 23.30
C LYS A 89 0.83 -12.87 22.32
N SER A 90 0.40 -11.97 21.46
CA SER A 90 -0.53 -12.22 20.36
C SER A 90 -0.14 -11.42 19.11
N THR A 91 -0.97 -11.47 18.07
CA THR A 91 -0.82 -10.67 16.84
C THR A 91 -2.07 -9.85 16.59
N VAL A 92 -1.93 -8.69 15.96
CA VAL A 92 -3.06 -7.84 15.56
C VAL A 92 -4.07 -8.63 14.71
N ARG A 93 -3.57 -9.50 13.81
CA ARG A 93 -4.39 -10.40 13.01
C ARG A 93 -5.23 -11.37 13.84
N LEU A 94 -4.64 -11.97 14.87
CA LEU A 94 -5.36 -12.94 15.70
C LEU A 94 -6.48 -12.24 16.49
N GLU A 95 -6.22 -11.05 17.01
CA GLU A 95 -7.20 -10.31 17.82
C GLU A 95 -8.31 -9.66 16.99
N LEU A 96 -8.02 -9.20 15.76
CA LEU A 96 -9.00 -8.57 14.89
C LEU A 96 -9.79 -9.55 14.02
N GLN A 97 -9.34 -10.81 13.91
CA GLN A 97 -10.04 -11.89 13.20
C GLN A 97 -10.48 -11.47 11.78
N GLU A 98 -11.76 -11.59 11.44
CA GLU A 98 -12.32 -11.24 10.12
C GLU A 98 -12.21 -9.75 9.77
N LEU A 99 -12.06 -8.88 10.76
CA LEU A 99 -11.90 -7.43 10.55
C LEU A 99 -10.47 -7.05 10.16
N HIS A 100 -9.50 -7.95 10.39
CA HIS A 100 -8.09 -7.65 10.19
C HIS A 100 -7.79 -7.15 8.79
N SER A 101 -8.23 -7.87 7.74
CA SER A 101 -7.85 -7.56 6.37
C SER A 101 -8.30 -6.16 5.96
N ALA A 102 -9.56 -5.80 6.19
CA ALA A 102 -10.06 -4.48 5.82
C ALA A 102 -9.35 -3.34 6.58
N LEU A 103 -9.04 -3.55 7.87
CA LEU A 103 -8.35 -2.56 8.68
C LEU A 103 -6.87 -2.42 8.30
N GLU A 104 -6.21 -3.52 7.95
CA GLU A 104 -4.80 -3.52 7.53
C GLU A 104 -4.62 -2.83 6.16
N GLU A 105 -5.52 -3.06 5.20
CA GLU A 105 -5.54 -2.32 3.92
C GLU A 105 -5.79 -0.82 4.14
N ALA A 106 -6.79 -0.47 4.97
CA ALA A 106 -7.08 0.93 5.29
C ALA A 106 -5.90 1.63 5.98
N LYS A 107 -5.16 0.92 6.83
CA LYS A 107 -3.92 1.38 7.43
C LYS A 107 -2.86 1.62 6.36
N ALA A 108 -2.61 0.65 5.49
CA ALA A 108 -1.61 0.74 4.45
C ALA A 108 -1.86 1.92 3.51
N ASP A 109 -3.11 2.15 3.09
CA ASP A 109 -3.50 3.30 2.27
C ASP A 109 -3.28 4.65 2.98
N THR A 110 -3.80 4.77 4.21
CA THR A 110 -3.78 6.02 4.97
C THR A 110 -2.35 6.39 5.39
N VAL A 111 -1.61 5.44 5.93
CA VAL A 111 -0.22 5.62 6.34
C VAL A 111 0.67 5.79 5.11
N GLY A 112 0.33 5.18 3.97
CA GLY A 112 1.00 5.41 2.69
C GLY A 112 0.97 6.88 2.27
N LEU A 113 -0.19 7.53 2.38
CA LEU A 113 -0.32 8.98 2.14
C LEU A 113 0.49 9.82 3.14
N TRP A 114 0.48 9.43 4.42
CA TRP A 114 1.31 10.09 5.44
C TRP A 114 2.80 9.96 5.12
N ALA A 115 3.26 8.77 4.73
CA ALA A 115 4.65 8.48 4.39
C ALA A 115 5.11 9.27 3.17
N LEU A 116 4.27 9.34 2.12
CA LEU A 116 4.51 10.20 0.97
C LEU A 116 4.72 11.66 1.39
N ARG A 117 3.82 12.19 2.22
CA ARG A 117 3.93 13.58 2.70
C ARG A 117 5.19 13.80 3.52
N PHE A 118 5.54 12.84 4.38
CA PHE A 118 6.75 12.87 5.19
C PHE A 118 8.00 12.92 4.30
N LEU A 119 8.12 12.02 3.32
CA LEU A 119 9.27 11.93 2.42
C LEU A 119 9.44 13.20 1.57
N VAL A 120 8.36 13.74 1.03
CA VAL A 120 8.37 15.01 0.27
C VAL A 120 8.88 16.16 1.15
N ASN A 121 8.49 16.22 2.42
CA ASN A 121 8.95 17.25 3.34
C ASN A 121 10.45 17.11 3.68
N GLN A 122 10.96 15.88 3.82
CA GLN A 122 12.40 15.65 4.06
C GLN A 122 13.25 16.17 2.91
N VAL A 123 12.86 15.89 1.66
CA VAL A 123 13.56 16.38 0.47
C VAL A 123 13.56 17.90 0.42
N ARG A 124 12.42 18.55 0.69
CA ARG A 124 12.31 20.00 0.70
C ARG A 124 13.22 20.66 1.73
N ASN A 125 13.28 20.10 2.94
CA ASN A 125 14.16 20.62 3.99
C ASN A 125 15.65 20.49 3.64
N CYS A 126 16.02 19.43 2.91
CA CYS A 126 17.39 19.22 2.45
C CYS A 126 17.80 20.19 1.33
N LEU A 127 16.87 20.61 0.47
CA LEU A 127 17.12 21.59 -0.59
C LEU A 127 17.10 23.05 -0.11
N SER A 128 16.59 23.30 1.11
CA SER A 128 16.59 24.62 1.74
C SER A 128 17.78 24.89 2.67
N MET A 129 18.69 23.92 2.83
CA MET A 129 19.99 24.07 3.49
C MET A 129 21.09 24.31 2.45
#